data_AF-A0A7X1H7P9-F1
#
_entry.id   AF-A0A7X1H7P9-F1
#
_cell.length_a   1.000
_cell.length_b   1.000
_cell.length_c   1.000
_cell.angle_alpha   90.00
_cell.angle_beta   90.00
_cell.angle_gamma   90.00
#
_symmetry.space_group_name_H-M   'P 1'
#
loop_
_entity.id
_entity.type
_entity.pdbx_description
1 polymer ?
#
loop_
_entity_poly.entity_id
_entity_poly.type
_entity_poly.pdbx_seq_one_letter_code
_entity_poly.pdbx_strand_id
1 'polypeptide(L)'
;MHQTNKWTIASIIFVLMFPLSCAKHIPEQRFVNDNAKFDLLIGGLTSEFKEGIVSRLVERYKDQGNVDLVNFDKLNQVQCSDYDVILVMDSVQAWSLFNFSLKSFLKKTENCNNVVLLFTANDPEWEYQYNDLDAITSASMVDNEDRVFNELAAKIDVMISKI
;
A
#
# COMPACT_ATOMS: atom_id res chain seq x y z
N MET A 1 -19.61 -37.26 -42.50
CA MET A 1 -18.81 -38.01 -41.51
C MET A 1 -17.66 -37.15 -41.07
N HIS A 2 -17.71 -36.67 -39.82
CA HIS A 2 -16.67 -35.86 -39.16
C HIS A 2 -15.47 -36.71 -38.80
N GLN A 3 -14.26 -36.16 -38.93
CA GLN A 3 -13.19 -36.43 -37.96
C GLN A 3 -12.26 -35.23 -37.86
N THR A 4 -12.80 -34.11 -37.37
CA THR A 4 -11.97 -33.01 -36.88
C THR A 4 -11.33 -33.44 -35.56
N ASN A 5 -10.01 -33.38 -35.53
CA ASN A 5 -9.13 -33.89 -34.48
C ASN A 5 -9.45 -33.20 -33.14
N LYS A 6 -9.96 -33.95 -32.16
CA LYS A 6 -10.39 -33.45 -30.84
C LYS A 6 -9.24 -32.86 -30.00
N TRP A 7 -7.99 -33.02 -30.44
CA TRP A 7 -6.80 -32.64 -29.70
C TRP A 7 -6.31 -31.21 -29.94
N THR A 8 -6.75 -30.51 -30.99
CA THR A 8 -6.29 -29.13 -31.26
C THR A 8 -7.13 -28.05 -30.54
N ILE A 9 -8.34 -28.37 -30.10
CA ILE A 9 -9.21 -27.43 -29.38
C ILE A 9 -8.84 -27.37 -27.88
N ALA A 10 -8.24 -28.43 -27.33
CA ALA A 10 -7.85 -28.49 -25.92
C ALA A 10 -6.67 -27.56 -25.57
N SER A 11 -5.82 -27.19 -26.53
CA SER A 11 -4.61 -26.41 -26.25
C SER A 11 -4.82 -24.90 -26.17
N ILE A 12 -5.97 -24.37 -26.64
CA ILE A 12 -6.23 -22.91 -26.65
C ILE A 12 -6.89 -22.43 -25.34
N ILE A 13 -7.56 -23.33 -24.60
CA ILE A 13 -8.27 -22.96 -23.36
C ILE A 13 -7.34 -22.92 -22.13
N PHE A 14 -6.19 -23.59 -22.18
CA PHE A 14 -5.28 -23.66 -21.03
C PHE A 14 -4.37 -22.43 -20.85
N VAL A 15 -4.31 -21.52 -21.82
CA VAL A 15 -3.44 -20.32 -21.79
C VAL A 15 -4.11 -19.12 -21.09
N LEU A 16 -5.37 -19.25 -20.65
CA LEU A 16 -6.17 -18.17 -20.03
C LEU A 16 -6.37 -18.34 -18.51
N MET A 17 -5.52 -19.12 -17.85
CA MET A 17 -5.32 -19.05 -16.39
C MET A 17 -4.09 -18.22 -16.07
N PHE A 18 -4.04 -16.98 -16.55
CA PHE A 18 -3.26 -15.97 -15.85
C PHE A 18 -3.96 -15.77 -14.49
N PRO A 19 -3.29 -15.98 -13.34
CA PRO A 19 -3.86 -15.50 -12.10
C PRO A 19 -3.97 -13.98 -12.25
N LEU A 20 -5.19 -13.49 -12.47
CA LEU A 20 -5.57 -12.13 -12.17
C LEU A 20 -5.32 -11.97 -10.67
N SER A 21 -4.09 -11.64 -10.30
CA SER A 21 -3.80 -11.03 -9.02
C SER A 21 -4.49 -9.67 -9.05
N CYS A 22 -5.80 -9.68 -8.82
CA CYS A 22 -6.59 -8.47 -8.72
C CYS A 22 -5.97 -7.65 -7.60
N ALA A 23 -5.40 -6.48 -7.93
CA ALA A 23 -5.09 -5.48 -6.94
C ALA A 23 -6.38 -5.23 -6.14
N LYS A 24 -6.36 -5.52 -4.83
CA LYS A 24 -7.50 -5.28 -3.97
C LYS A 24 -7.37 -3.87 -3.42
N HIS A 25 -8.49 -3.20 -3.19
CA HIS A 25 -8.48 -1.94 -2.46
C HIS A 25 -8.46 -2.23 -0.96
N ILE A 26 -7.77 -1.39 -0.19
CA ILE A 26 -7.93 -1.39 1.26
C ILE A 26 -9.40 -1.10 1.57
N PRO A 27 -10.08 -1.95 2.35
CA PRO A 27 -11.45 -1.66 2.77
C PRO A 27 -11.43 -0.39 3.60
N GLU A 28 -12.26 0.58 3.22
CA GLU A 28 -12.35 1.83 3.96
C GLU A 28 -12.92 1.57 5.35
N GLN A 29 -12.19 2.01 6.37
CA GLN A 29 -12.57 1.79 7.76
C GLN A 29 -11.96 2.89 8.62
N ARG A 30 -12.69 3.31 9.65
CA ARG A 30 -12.21 4.30 10.61
C ARG A 30 -12.27 3.71 12.01
N PHE A 31 -11.14 3.75 12.71
CA PHE A 31 -11.00 3.39 14.10
C PHE A 31 -10.88 4.69 14.90
N VAL A 32 -11.88 4.99 15.72
CA VAL A 32 -11.93 6.23 16.52
C VAL A 32 -11.59 5.90 17.97
N ASN A 33 -10.74 6.74 18.56
CA ASN A 33 -10.40 6.69 19.97
C ASN A 33 -10.71 8.04 20.63
N ASP A 34 -11.56 8.04 21.65
CA ASP A 34 -11.96 9.27 22.34
C ASP A 34 -10.78 10.00 23.03
N ASN A 35 -9.69 9.28 23.30
CA ASN A 35 -8.45 9.81 23.86
C ASN A 35 -7.29 9.74 22.85
N ALA A 36 -7.60 9.84 21.56
CA ALA A 36 -6.62 9.82 20.49
C ALA A 36 -5.52 10.87 20.72
N LYS A 37 -4.27 10.42 20.63
CA LYS A 37 -3.07 11.27 20.72
C LYS A 37 -2.59 11.74 19.35
N PHE A 38 -3.04 11.08 18.30
CA PHE A 38 -2.66 11.35 16.91
C PHE A 38 -3.74 10.82 15.96
N ASP A 39 -3.72 11.33 14.74
CA ASP A 39 -4.49 10.86 13.59
C ASP A 39 -3.54 10.20 12.57
N LEU A 40 -3.72 8.90 12.32
CA LEU A 40 -2.95 8.10 11.35
C LEU A 40 -3.81 7.73 10.14
N LEU A 41 -3.38 8.10 8.94
CA LEU A 41 -3.95 7.61 7.70
C LEU A 41 -3.12 6.45 7.14
N ILE A 42 -3.78 5.37 6.73
CA ILE A 42 -3.19 4.29 5.94
C ILE A 42 -3.99 4.16 4.64
N GLY A 43 -3.39 4.56 3.53
CA GLY A 43 -4.03 4.52 2.21
C GLY A 43 -3.23 3.75 1.19
N GLY A 44 -3.88 3.19 0.17
CA GLY A 44 -3.14 2.47 -0.87
C GLY A 44 -3.87 1.35 -1.59
N LEU A 45 -3.11 0.66 -2.44
CA LEU A 45 -3.48 -0.63 -3.03
C LEU A 45 -2.99 -1.74 -2.12
N THR A 46 -3.83 -2.76 -1.93
CA THR A 46 -3.52 -3.90 -1.08
C THR A 46 -3.30 -5.18 -1.88
N SER A 47 -2.55 -6.07 -1.26
CA SER A 47 -2.34 -7.48 -1.59
C SER A 47 -2.38 -8.26 -0.28
N GLU A 48 -2.42 -9.59 -0.30
CA GLU A 48 -2.42 -10.37 0.95
C GLU A 48 -1.25 -10.00 1.87
N PHE A 49 -0.06 -9.75 1.30
CA PHE A 49 1.11 -9.23 2.02
C PHE A 49 0.84 -7.89 2.74
N LYS A 50 0.20 -6.93 2.05
CA LYS A 50 -0.11 -5.62 2.63
C LYS A 50 -1.27 -5.67 3.61
N GLU A 51 -2.23 -6.58 3.41
CA GLU A 51 -3.33 -6.81 4.35
C GLU A 51 -2.79 -7.25 5.72
N GLY A 52 -1.78 -8.14 5.75
CA GLY A 52 -1.08 -8.53 6.97
C GLY A 52 -0.42 -7.35 7.69
N ILE A 53 0.32 -6.52 6.95
CA ILE A 53 0.96 -5.31 7.49
C ILE A 53 -0.08 -4.33 8.04
N VAL A 54 -1.14 -4.02 7.27
CA VAL A 54 -2.21 -3.10 7.69
C VAL A 54 -2.86 -3.59 8.97
N SER A 55 -3.22 -4.87 9.05
CA SER A 55 -3.87 -5.43 10.22
C SER A 55 -3.00 -5.25 11.48
N ARG A 56 -1.69 -5.48 11.37
CA ARG A 56 -0.75 -5.30 12.50
C ARG A 56 -0.56 -3.85 12.88
N LEU A 57 -0.51 -2.93 11.91
CA LEU A 57 -0.42 -1.49 12.17
C LEU A 57 -1.68 -0.97 12.87
N VAL A 58 -2.87 -1.36 12.37
CA VAL A 58 -4.15 -1.02 13.02
C VAL A 58 -4.17 -1.52 14.45
N GLU A 59 -3.81 -2.78 14.71
CA GLU A 59 -3.79 -3.34 16.06
C GLU A 59 -2.85 -2.58 16.99
N ARG A 60 -1.68 -2.15 16.49
CA ARG A 60 -0.69 -1.38 17.27
C ARG A 60 -1.19 0.01 17.66
N TYR A 61 -1.92 0.69 16.78
CA TYR A 61 -2.17 2.13 16.88
C TYR A 61 -3.60 2.53 17.26
N LYS A 62 -4.62 1.72 16.96
CA LYS A 62 -6.04 2.06 17.20
C LYS A 62 -6.38 2.42 18.66
N ASP A 63 -5.65 1.86 19.63
CA ASP A 63 -5.89 2.11 21.06
C ASP A 63 -5.18 3.38 21.58
N GLN A 64 -4.40 4.06 20.74
CA GLN A 64 -3.63 5.26 21.10
C GLN A 64 -3.95 6.48 20.24
N GLY A 65 -4.50 6.27 19.04
CA GLY A 65 -4.84 7.33 18.09
C GLY A 65 -6.02 6.92 17.21
N ASN A 66 -6.50 7.85 16.40
CA ASN A 66 -7.44 7.53 15.34
C ASN A 66 -6.68 6.90 14.17
N VAL A 67 -7.25 5.87 13.56
CA VAL A 67 -6.67 5.20 12.40
C VAL A 67 -7.70 5.15 11.28
N ASP A 68 -7.40 5.82 10.17
CA ASP A 68 -8.22 5.84 8.98
C ASP A 68 -7.59 4.96 7.90
N LEU A 69 -8.34 3.97 7.44
CA LEU A 69 -8.03 3.19 6.26
C LEU A 69 -8.80 3.78 5.08
N VAL A 70 -8.08 4.20 4.04
CA VAL A 70 -8.70 4.77 2.84
C VAL A 70 -8.27 4.03 1.59
N ASN A 71 -9.18 3.98 0.62
CA ASN A 71 -8.85 3.50 -0.70
C ASN A 71 -7.97 4.53 -1.45
N PHE A 72 -7.40 4.07 -2.55
CA PHE A 72 -6.52 4.89 -3.39
C PHE A 72 -7.20 6.15 -3.97
N ASP A 73 -8.49 6.05 -4.26
CA ASP A 73 -9.24 7.12 -4.94
C ASP A 73 -9.45 8.34 -4.05
N LYS A 74 -9.39 8.18 -2.72
CA LYS A 74 -9.50 9.26 -1.75
C LYS A 74 -8.18 9.94 -1.42
N LEU A 75 -7.02 9.38 -1.82
CA LEU A 75 -5.72 10.00 -1.56
C LEU A 75 -5.60 11.40 -2.18
N ASN A 76 -6.28 11.66 -3.31
CA ASN A 76 -6.25 12.98 -3.94
C ASN A 76 -6.86 14.10 -3.07
N GLN A 77 -7.76 13.77 -2.14
CA GLN A 77 -8.45 14.71 -1.25
C GLN A 77 -7.66 14.98 0.03
N VAL A 78 -6.80 14.05 0.45
CA VAL A 78 -6.02 14.14 1.70
C VAL A 78 -4.97 15.24 1.64
N GLN A 79 -4.96 16.15 2.60
CA GLN A 79 -3.90 17.13 2.80
C GLN A 79 -2.96 16.71 3.92
N CYS A 80 -1.73 17.23 3.92
CA CYS A 80 -0.74 16.89 4.94
C CYS A 80 -1.15 17.36 6.35
N SER A 81 -2.01 18.36 6.46
CA SER A 81 -2.54 18.89 7.73
C SER A 81 -3.71 18.08 8.29
N ASP A 82 -4.28 17.15 7.52
CA ASP A 82 -5.47 16.41 7.93
C ASP A 82 -5.15 15.26 8.89
N TYR A 83 -3.88 14.85 8.94
CA TYR A 83 -3.38 13.73 9.74
C TYR A 83 -1.99 14.05 10.26
N ASP A 84 -1.65 13.52 11.43
CA ASP A 84 -0.31 13.65 11.98
C ASP A 84 0.69 12.73 11.29
N VAL A 85 0.23 11.58 10.78
CA VAL A 85 1.03 10.63 10.00
C VAL A 85 0.22 10.06 8.85
N ILE A 86 0.82 9.98 7.67
CA ILE A 86 0.22 9.41 6.47
C ILE A 86 1.11 8.31 5.91
N LEU A 87 0.65 7.06 5.94
CA LEU A 87 1.26 5.93 5.26
C LEU A 87 0.54 5.69 3.93
N VAL A 88 1.28 5.74 2.83
CA VAL A 88 0.78 5.32 1.51
C VAL A 88 1.50 4.07 1.04
N MET A 89 0.73 3.05 0.64
CA MET A 89 1.26 1.79 0.14
C MET A 89 0.88 1.57 -1.32
N ASP A 90 1.85 1.27 -2.17
CA ASP A 90 1.61 0.95 -3.58
C ASP A 90 2.53 -0.19 -4.07
N SER A 91 2.16 -0.81 -5.17
CA SER A 91 2.94 -1.86 -5.82
C SER A 91 3.54 -1.31 -7.10
N VAL A 92 4.84 -1.55 -7.30
CA VAL A 92 5.55 -1.20 -8.53
C VAL A 92 5.14 -2.19 -9.60
N GLN A 93 4.06 -1.87 -10.31
CA GLN A 93 3.75 -2.49 -11.58
C GLN A 93 4.32 -1.60 -12.69
N ALA A 94 4.56 -2.15 -13.88
CA ALA A 94 4.97 -1.37 -15.05
C ALA A 94 4.05 -0.17 -15.37
N TRP A 95 2.87 -0.11 -14.73
CA TRP A 95 1.87 0.94 -14.86
C TRP A 95 1.67 1.81 -13.61
N SER A 96 2.38 1.59 -12.50
CA SER A 96 2.19 2.38 -11.26
C SER A 96 2.53 3.87 -11.46
N LEU A 97 3.44 4.17 -12.41
CA LEU A 97 3.74 5.53 -12.88
C LEU A 97 2.56 6.23 -13.58
N PHE A 98 1.51 5.50 -13.96
CA PHE A 98 0.28 6.04 -14.53
C PHE A 98 -0.85 6.21 -13.50
N ASN A 99 -0.62 5.89 -12.23
CA ASN A 99 -1.61 6.15 -11.19
C ASN A 99 -1.68 7.66 -10.89
N PHE A 100 -2.60 8.35 -11.57
CA PHE A 100 -2.75 9.80 -11.48
C PHE A 100 -3.05 10.28 -10.06
N SER A 101 -3.82 9.51 -9.29
CA SER A 101 -4.11 9.83 -7.88
C SER A 101 -2.85 9.81 -7.03
N LEU A 102 -1.95 8.83 -7.24
CA LEU A 102 -0.69 8.73 -6.49
C LEU A 102 0.20 9.89 -6.85
N LYS A 103 0.39 10.11 -8.15
CA LYS A 103 1.27 11.17 -8.65
C LYS A 103 0.80 12.55 -8.18
N SER A 104 -0.51 12.77 -8.19
CA SER A 104 -1.11 14.01 -7.68
C SER A 104 -0.88 14.15 -6.17
N PHE A 105 -1.10 13.08 -5.40
CA PHE A 105 -0.83 13.06 -3.97
C PHE A 105 0.65 13.36 -3.68
N LEU A 106 1.58 12.58 -4.24
CA LEU A 106 3.02 12.74 -4.02
C LEU A 106 3.52 14.14 -4.38
N LYS A 107 3.03 14.73 -5.48
CA LYS A 107 3.37 16.10 -5.87
C LYS A 107 2.85 17.12 -4.85
N LYS A 108 1.63 16.91 -4.34
CA LYS A 108 1.01 17.79 -3.35
C LYS A 108 1.70 17.68 -1.99
N THR A 109 2.23 16.50 -1.67
CA THR A 109 2.84 16.19 -0.37
C THR A 109 4.38 16.21 -0.40
N GLU A 110 4.99 16.71 -1.46
CA GLU A 110 6.46 16.71 -1.66
C GLU A 110 7.22 17.38 -0.51
N ASN A 111 6.63 18.40 0.13
CA ASN A 111 7.26 19.14 1.24
C ASN A 111 6.71 18.73 2.62
N CYS A 112 6.04 17.58 2.70
CA CYS A 112 5.40 17.13 3.94
C CYS A 112 6.31 16.18 4.70
N ASN A 113 6.51 16.46 5.99
CA ASN A 113 7.43 15.70 6.84
C ASN A 113 6.75 14.52 7.56
N ASN A 114 5.48 14.26 7.26
CA ASN A 114 4.64 13.25 7.90
C ASN A 114 4.15 12.16 6.94
N VAL A 115 4.75 12.05 5.75
CA VAL A 115 4.37 11.04 4.76
C VAL A 115 5.42 9.92 4.72
N VAL A 116 4.96 8.67 4.86
CA VAL A 116 5.75 7.45 4.70
C VAL A 116 5.24 6.70 3.48
N LEU A 117 6.13 6.22 2.63
CA LEU A 117 5.78 5.43 1.46
C LEU A 117 6.26 4.00 1.60
N LEU A 118 5.40 3.04 1.27
CA LEU A 118 5.79 1.65 1.02
C LEU A 118 5.57 1.33 -0.45
N PHE A 119 6.65 1.01 -1.16
CA PHE A 119 6.57 0.44 -2.49
C PHE A 119 6.98 -1.02 -2.48
N THR A 120 6.08 -1.90 -2.93
CA THR A 120 6.41 -3.31 -3.12
C THR A 120 6.69 -3.60 -4.58
N ALA A 121 7.85 -4.17 -4.89
CA ALA A 121 8.20 -4.62 -6.24
C ALA A 121 8.23 -6.15 -6.30
N ASN A 122 8.00 -6.71 -7.49
CA ASN A 122 8.28 -8.13 -7.72
C ASN A 122 9.79 -8.39 -7.91
N ASP A 123 10.56 -7.34 -8.21
CA ASP A 123 12.00 -7.40 -8.35
C ASP A 123 12.66 -6.98 -7.01
N PRO A 124 13.41 -7.88 -6.33
CA PRO A 124 14.07 -7.57 -5.06
C PRO A 124 15.23 -6.57 -5.19
N GLU A 125 15.75 -6.32 -6.39
CA GLU A 125 16.85 -5.37 -6.63
C GLU A 125 16.34 -3.96 -6.94
N TRP A 126 15.03 -3.73 -6.91
CA TRP A 126 14.45 -2.43 -7.25
C TRP A 126 14.45 -1.47 -6.05
N GLU A 127 15.16 -0.36 -6.21
CA GLU A 127 15.19 0.76 -5.25
C GLU A 127 14.41 1.95 -5.82
N TYR A 128 13.51 2.53 -5.01
CA TYR A 128 12.81 3.77 -5.34
C TYR A 128 13.42 4.94 -4.60
N GLN A 129 13.67 6.03 -5.31
CA GLN A 129 13.85 7.34 -4.72
C GLN A 129 12.91 8.33 -5.42
N TYR A 130 12.06 9.00 -4.64
CA TYR A 130 11.24 10.11 -5.14
C TYR A 130 11.34 11.29 -4.19
N ASN A 131 11.95 12.36 -4.68
CA ASN A 131 12.00 13.70 -4.07
C ASN A 131 12.01 13.71 -2.53
N ASP A 132 13.07 13.15 -1.94
CA ASP A 132 13.33 13.13 -0.49
C ASP A 132 12.27 12.47 0.40
N LEU A 133 11.25 11.82 -0.17
CA LEU A 133 10.24 11.09 0.59
C LEU A 133 10.83 9.77 1.12
N ASP A 134 10.52 9.48 2.39
CA ASP A 134 10.91 8.25 3.05
C ASP A 134 10.16 7.05 2.45
N ALA A 135 10.79 6.41 1.47
CA ALA A 135 10.28 5.21 0.81
C ALA A 135 10.95 3.95 1.35
N ILE A 136 10.14 3.00 1.81
CA ILE A 136 10.55 1.62 2.07
C ILE A 136 10.27 0.81 0.81
N THR A 137 11.29 0.16 0.26
CA THR A 137 11.16 -0.79 -0.85
C THR A 137 11.23 -2.22 -0.32
N SER A 138 10.34 -3.09 -0.81
CA SER A 138 10.37 -4.52 -0.43
C SER A 138 9.85 -5.44 -1.52
N ALA A 139 10.48 -6.62 -1.64
CA ALA A 139 9.90 -7.75 -2.34
C ALA A 139 8.73 -8.34 -1.52
N SER A 140 7.62 -8.71 -2.19
CA SER A 140 6.39 -9.25 -1.59
C SER A 140 6.53 -10.73 -1.15
N MET A 141 7.43 -11.02 -0.21
CA MET A 141 7.61 -12.34 0.40
C MET A 141 7.29 -12.31 1.90
N VAL A 142 6.79 -13.42 2.45
CA VAL A 142 6.42 -13.55 3.87
C VAL A 142 7.61 -13.26 4.80
N ASP A 143 8.82 -13.71 4.46
CA ASP A 143 10.04 -13.44 5.23
C ASP A 143 10.37 -11.94 5.34
N ASN A 144 9.81 -11.11 4.45
CA ASN A 144 9.96 -9.66 4.50
C ASN A 144 8.85 -8.95 5.29
N GLU A 145 7.74 -9.60 5.62
CA GLU A 145 6.59 -8.92 6.23
C GLU A 145 6.94 -8.37 7.62
N ASP A 146 7.60 -9.16 8.46
CA ASP A 146 8.07 -8.72 9.79
C ASP A 146 9.06 -7.56 9.69
N ARG A 147 10.01 -7.65 8.77
CA ARG A 147 11.01 -6.59 8.53
C ARG A 147 10.31 -5.30 8.13
N VAL A 148 9.43 -5.36 7.12
CA VAL A 148 8.71 -4.19 6.61
C VAL A 148 7.78 -3.60 7.68
N PHE A 149 7.06 -4.45 8.41
CA PHE A 149 6.24 -4.01 9.53
C PHE A 149 7.06 -3.26 10.58
N ASN A 150 8.20 -3.82 11.00
CA ASN A 150 9.05 -3.22 12.02
C ASN A 150 9.65 -1.88 11.54
N GLU A 151 10.09 -1.79 10.29
CA GLU A 151 10.60 -0.55 9.71
C GLU A 151 9.52 0.54 9.61
N LEU A 152 8.32 0.18 9.14
CA LEU A 152 7.18 1.10 9.08
C LEU A 152 6.76 1.58 10.46
N ALA A 153 6.61 0.66 11.41
CA ALA A 153 6.25 0.98 12.79
C ALA A 153 7.29 1.91 13.41
N ALA A 154 8.60 1.66 13.22
CA ALA A 154 9.64 2.53 13.72
C ALA A 154 9.57 3.95 13.12
N LYS A 155 9.34 4.09 11.81
CA LYS A 155 9.17 5.41 11.18
C LYS A 155 7.94 6.14 11.71
N ILE A 156 6.80 5.45 11.80
CA ILE A 156 5.55 6.01 12.33
C ILE A 156 5.72 6.44 13.80
N ASP A 157 6.34 5.60 14.63
CA ASP A 157 6.61 5.92 16.04
C ASP A 157 7.48 7.17 16.19
N VAL A 158 8.51 7.33 15.34
CA VAL A 158 9.35 8.54 15.32
C VAL A 158 8.52 9.77 14.95
N MET A 159 7.61 9.68 13.98
CA MET A 159 6.75 10.80 13.60
C MET A 159 5.77 11.15 14.73
N ILE A 160 5.13 10.15 15.33
CA ILE A 160 4.21 10.33 16.47
C ILE A 160 4.93 10.98 17.66
N SER A 161 6.18 10.61 17.93
CA SER A 161 6.93 11.17 19.06
C SER A 161 7.28 12.66 18.94
N LYS A 162 7.07 13.27 17.77
CA LYS A 162 7.35 14.69 17.51
C LYS A 162 6.11 15.58 17.61
N ILE A 163 4.93 14.99 17.81
CA ILE A 163 3.66 15.69 18.04
C ILE A 163 3.63 16.18 19.48
#